data_AF-A0A1Y2B154-F1
#
_entry.id   AF-A0A1Y2B154-F1
#
_cell.length_a   1.000
_cell.length_b   1.000
_cell.length_c   1.000
_cell.angle_alpha   90.00
_cell.angle_beta   90.00
_cell.angle_gamma   90.00
#
_symmetry.space_group_name_H-M   'P 1'
#
loop_
_entity.id
_entity.type
_entity.pdbx_description
1 polymer ?
#
loop_
_entity_poly.entity_id
_entity_poly.type
_entity_poly.pdbx_seq_one_letter_code
_entity_poly.pdbx_strand_id
1 'polypeptide(L)'
;MAPFILNLKIGAEVMLLKNLTEDLVNGSRGRVVSVNLPEKAVTVDFCVKRETTTEMIRKELKAETWTYVNPSTKAEVNYVQVTAFVFLLALTLSFQIPLMLSYSMYVFI
;
A
#
# COMPACT_ATOMS: atom_id res chain seq x y z
N MET A 1 6.14 0.72 -1.52
CA MET A 1 6.16 1.75 -2.58
C MET A 1 5.06 1.43 -3.58
N ALA A 2 4.32 2.42 -4.08
CA ALA A 2 3.33 2.19 -5.13
C ALA A 2 4.04 1.72 -6.42
N PRO A 3 3.49 0.74 -7.15
CA PRO A 3 4.11 0.23 -8.37
C PRO A 3 4.03 1.26 -9.51
N PHE A 4 5.06 1.28 -10.38
CA PHE A 4 5.10 2.16 -11.55
C PHE A 4 4.03 1.80 -12.60
N ILE A 5 3.74 0.51 -12.77
CA ILE A 5 2.66 0.00 -13.61
C ILE A 5 1.72 -0.81 -12.71
N LEU A 6 0.44 -0.45 -12.70
CA LEU A 6 -0.59 -1.15 -11.94
C LEU A 6 -1.68 -1.66 -12.88
N ASN A 7 -1.67 -2.97 -13.16
CA ASN A 7 -2.67 -3.63 -13.98
C ASN A 7 -3.88 -4.00 -13.12
N LEU A 8 -5.03 -3.37 -13.36
CA LEU A 8 -6.26 -3.56 -12.59
C LEU A 8 -7.39 -4.07 -13.46
N LYS A 9 -8.29 -4.82 -12.83
CA LYS A 9 -9.60 -5.18 -13.38
C LYS A 9 -10.66 -4.99 -12.31
N ILE A 10 -11.91 -4.84 -12.73
CA ILE A 10 -13.05 -4.87 -11.81
C ILE A 10 -13.03 -6.19 -11.04
N GLY A 11 -13.25 -6.11 -9.74
CA GLY A 11 -13.22 -7.24 -8.82
C GLY A 11 -11.85 -7.54 -8.22
N ALA A 12 -10.77 -6.87 -8.67
CA ALA A 12 -9.45 -7.04 -8.08
C ALA A 12 -9.42 -6.61 -6.61
N GLU A 13 -8.73 -7.40 -5.78
CA GLU A 13 -8.46 -7.05 -4.38
C GLU A 13 -7.25 -6.12 -4.30
N VAL A 14 -7.41 -5.01 -3.57
CA VAL A 14 -6.39 -3.99 -3.39
C VAL A 14 -6.20 -3.65 -1.91
N MET A 15 -5.06 -3.05 -1.60
CA MET A 15 -4.71 -2.60 -0.26
C MET A 15 -4.21 -1.16 -0.33
N LEU A 16 -4.74 -0.29 0.54
CA LEU A 16 -4.29 1.09 0.67
C LEU A 16 -2.84 1.16 1.16
N LEU A 17 -2.10 2.14 0.64
CA LEU A 17 -0.71 2.43 0.98
C LEU A 17 -0.54 3.73 1.78
N LYS A 18 -1.66 4.39 2.11
CA LYS A 18 -1.72 5.70 2.74
C LYS A 18 -2.97 5.81 3.60
N ASN A 19 -2.89 6.61 4.66
CA ASN A 19 -4.04 6.98 5.47
C ASN A 19 -4.85 8.06 4.73
N LEU A 20 -6.11 7.78 4.45
CA LEU A 20 -7.05 8.71 3.83
C LEU A 20 -7.99 9.34 4.86
N THR A 21 -8.46 8.55 5.82
CA THR A 21 -9.31 8.96 6.94
C THR A 21 -8.97 8.11 8.17
N GLU A 22 -9.61 8.38 9.31
CA GLU A 22 -9.46 7.58 10.53
C GLU A 22 -9.85 6.10 10.33
N ASP A 23 -10.90 5.85 9.54
CA ASP A 23 -11.37 4.49 9.20
C ASP A 23 -10.63 3.84 8.00
N LEU A 24 -9.98 4.63 7.15
CA LEU A 24 -9.30 4.17 5.93
C LEU A 24 -7.82 4.45 6.02
N VAL A 25 -7.11 3.52 6.62
CA VAL A 25 -5.69 3.60 6.92
C VAL A 25 -4.86 2.78 5.94
N ASN A 26 -3.55 3.01 5.95
CA ASN A 26 -2.59 2.15 5.27
C ASN A 26 -2.78 0.70 5.73
N GLY A 27 -2.91 -0.22 4.78
CA GLY A 27 -3.25 -1.62 5.03
C GLY A 27 -4.73 -1.97 4.88
N SER A 28 -5.64 -0.99 4.80
CA SER A 28 -7.07 -1.26 4.56
C SER A 28 -7.27 -1.97 3.22
N ARG A 29 -7.99 -3.10 3.25
CA ARG A 29 -8.28 -3.93 2.06
C ARG A 29 -9.62 -3.54 1.45
N GLY A 30 -9.66 -3.55 0.12
CA GLY A 30 -10.86 -3.25 -0.63
C GLY A 30 -10.93 -3.99 -1.95
N ARG A 31 -12.08 -3.87 -2.62
CA ARG A 31 -12.35 -4.49 -3.92
C ARG A 31 -12.69 -3.43 -4.95
N VAL A 32 -12.03 -3.47 -6.10
CA VAL A 32 -12.32 -2.57 -7.22
C VAL A 32 -13.73 -2.83 -7.74
N VAL A 33 -14.57 -1.80 -7.79
CA VAL A 33 -15.95 -1.89 -8.29
C VAL A 33 -16.16 -1.20 -9.63
N SER A 34 -15.38 -0.16 -9.93
CA SER A 34 -15.42 0.50 -11.23
C SER A 34 -14.09 1.18 -11.58
N VAL A 35 -13.87 1.38 -12.88
CA VAL A 35 -12.71 2.08 -13.43
C VAL A 35 -13.22 3.14 -14.41
N ASN A 36 -12.92 4.41 -14.12
CA ASN A 36 -13.18 5.56 -14.98
C ASN A 36 -11.88 5.94 -15.69
N LEU A 37 -11.71 5.40 -16.92
CA LEU A 37 -10.52 5.66 -17.73
C LEU A 37 -10.36 7.13 -18.15
N PRO A 38 -11.42 7.85 -18.58
CA PRO A 38 -11.33 9.28 -18.89
C PRO A 38 -10.72 10.12 -17.77
N GLU A 39 -11.15 9.88 -16.53
CA GLU A 39 -10.67 10.62 -15.36
C GLU A 39 -9.47 9.98 -14.65
N LYS A 40 -8.97 8.85 -15.16
CA LYS A 40 -7.93 8.03 -14.52
C LYS A 40 -8.26 7.76 -13.04
N ALA A 41 -9.51 7.43 -12.77
CA ALA A 41 -10.04 7.21 -11.44
C ALA A 41 -10.49 5.75 -11.26
N VAL A 42 -10.33 5.22 -10.06
CA VAL A 42 -10.74 3.87 -9.70
C VAL A 42 -11.60 3.93 -8.45
N THR A 43 -12.76 3.30 -8.50
CA THR A 43 -13.67 3.20 -7.36
C THR A 43 -13.44 1.88 -6.65
N VAL A 44 -13.27 1.94 -5.33
CA VAL A 44 -12.97 0.80 -4.47
C VAL A 44 -13.94 0.79 -3.30
N ASP A 45 -14.47 -0.39 -2.99
CA ASP A 45 -15.25 -0.65 -1.78
C ASP A 45 -14.32 -1.26 -0.72
N PHE A 46 -14.11 -0.54 0.37
CA PHE A 46 -13.27 -0.96 1.49
C PHE A 46 -14.11 -1.59 2.60
N CYS A 47 -13.66 -2.74 3.12
CA CYS A 47 -14.25 -3.34 4.31
C CYS A 47 -13.68 -2.67 5.56
N VAL A 48 -14.54 -2.06 6.36
CA VAL A 48 -14.19 -1.48 7.66
C VAL A 48 -14.89 -2.29 8.73
N LYS A 49 -14.11 -2.95 9.58
CA LYS A 49 -14.63 -3.70 10.73
C LYS A 49 -14.71 -2.78 11.94
N ARG A 50 -15.91 -2.63 12.48
CA ARG A 50 -16.18 -2.05 13.79
C ARG A 50 -16.54 -3.18 14.76
N GLU A 51 -16.61 -2.87 16.05
CA GLU A 51 -16.76 -3.86 17.13
C GLU A 51 -17.88 -4.88 16.89
N THR A 52 -18.98 -4.47 16.28
CA THR A 52 -20.16 -5.31 16.04
C THR A 52 -20.65 -5.32 14.59
N THR A 53 -20.11 -4.46 13.72
CA THR A 53 -20.59 -4.29 12.33
C THR A 53 -19.43 -4.29 11.34
N THR A 54 -19.69 -4.80 10.14
CA THR A 54 -18.81 -4.58 8.99
C THR A 54 -19.52 -3.59 8.07
N GLU A 55 -18.89 -2.44 7.86
CA GLU A 55 -19.38 -1.41 6.96
C GLU A 55 -18.52 -1.38 5.69
N MET A 56 -19.15 -1.08 4.56
CA MET A 56 -18.46 -0.88 3.29
C MET A 56 -18.33 0.61 3.02
N ILE A 57 -17.10 1.11 2.92
CA ILE A 57 -16.84 2.50 2.54
C ILE A 57 -16.40 2.53 1.07
N ARG A 58 -17.23 3.16 0.22
CA ARG A 58 -16.92 3.38 -1.19
C ARG A 58 -16.08 4.64 -1.36
N LYS A 59 -14.96 4.55 -2.07
CA LYS A 59 -14.13 5.70 -2.43
C LYS A 59 -13.70 5.65 -3.89
N GLU A 60 -13.80 6.80 -4.55
CA GLU A 60 -13.12 7.06 -5.80
C GLU A 60 -11.71 7.58 -5.50
N LEU A 61 -10.71 6.96 -6.12
CA LEU A 61 -9.31 7.25 -5.92
C LEU A 61 -8.67 7.59 -7.27
N LYS A 62 -7.91 8.68 -7.29
CA LYS A 62 -7.10 9.12 -8.43
C LYS A 62 -5.63 8.87 -8.14
N ALA A 63 -4.79 8.86 -9.17
CA ALA A 63 -3.35 8.78 -8.97
C ALA A 63 -2.84 10.05 -8.28
N GLU A 64 -1.93 9.88 -7.31
CA GLU A 64 -1.32 10.97 -6.55
C GLU A 64 0.19 11.03 -6.83
N THR A 65 0.79 12.21 -6.62
CA THR A 65 2.24 12.36 -6.71
C THR A 65 2.91 11.95 -5.40
N TRP A 66 3.80 10.97 -5.50
CA TRP A 66 4.68 10.51 -4.44
C TRP A 66 6.07 11.08 -4.64
N THR A 67 6.67 11.59 -3.58
CA THR A 67 8.07 12.02 -3.58
C THR A 67 8.86 11.05 -2.72
N TYR A 68 9.91 10.45 -3.25
CA TYR A 68 10.84 9.64 -2.46
C TYR A 68 12.27 10.15 -2.61
N VAL A 69 13.03 9.93 -1.53
CA VAL A 69 14.46 10.19 -1.51
C VAL A 69 15.16 8.99 -2.12
N ASN A 70 15.89 9.22 -3.21
CA ASN A 70 16.81 8.24 -3.75
C ASN A 70 18.19 8.45 -3.08
N PRO A 71 18.61 7.56 -2.16
CA PRO A 71 19.93 7.65 -1.56
C PRO A 71 20.97 7.32 -2.62
N SER A 72 21.49 8.36 -3.28
CA SER A 72 22.61 8.22 -4.20
C SER A 72 23.91 8.06 -3.39
N THR A 73 24.89 7.35 -3.93
CA THR A 73 26.19 7.08 -3.27
C THR A 73 27.09 8.31 -3.15
N LYS A 74 26.69 9.45 -3.72
CA LYS A 74 27.34 10.75 -3.63
C LYS A 74 26.43 11.66 -2.81
N ALA A 75 27.02 12.53 -1.99
CA ALA A 75 26.42 13.35 -0.92
C ALA A 75 25.20 14.24 -1.27
N GLU A 76 24.59 14.09 -2.44
CA GLU A 76 23.40 14.81 -2.89
C GLU A 76 22.16 13.93 -2.77
N VAL A 77 21.20 14.42 -1.98
CA VAL A 77 19.87 13.84 -1.83
C VAL A 77 19.07 14.15 -3.10
N ASN A 78 18.84 13.15 -3.93
CA ASN A 78 17.98 13.29 -5.12
C ASN A 78 16.53 12.96 -4.75
N TYR A 79 15.64 13.92 -4.94
CA TYR A 79 14.20 13.71 -4.82
C TYR A 79 13.64 13.24 -6.16
N VAL A 80 12.91 12.13 -6.15
CA VAL A 80 12.23 11.60 -7.34
C VAL A 80 10.73 11.67 -7.11
N GLN A 81 10.01 12.21 -8.10
CA GLN A 81 8.55 12.29 -8.09
C GLN A 81 7.96 11.22 -9.01
N VAL A 82 6.93 10.53 -8.51
CA VAL A 82 6.21 9.48 -9.25
C VAL A 82 4.72 9.66 -9.04
N THR A 83 3.95 9.73 -10.12
CA THR A 83 2.49 9.72 -10.05
C THR A 83 1.97 8.28 -10.09
N ALA A 84 1.32 7.84 -9.01
CA ALA A 84 0.81 6.47 -8.87
C ALA A 84 -0.43 6.42 -7.99
N PHE A 85 -1.25 5.37 -8.15
CA PHE A 85 -2.37 5.12 -7.25
C PHE A 85 -1.89 4.81 -5.83
N VAL A 86 -2.71 5.20 -4.85
CA VAL A 86 -2.43 5.03 -3.42
C VAL A 86 -2.75 3.62 -2.89
N PHE A 87 -2.75 2.61 -3.77
CA PHE A 87 -3.03 1.23 -3.43
C PHE A 87 -2.27 0.26 -4.34
N LEU A 88 -2.13 -0.99 -3.90
CA LEU A 88 -1.54 -2.09 -4.68
C LEU A 88 -2.44 -3.33 -4.66
N LEU A 89 -2.14 -4.32 -5.51
CA LEU A 89 -2.84 -5.62 -5.52
C LEU A 89 -2.59 -6.39 -4.22
N ALA A 90 -3.65 -6.84 -3.56
CA ALA A 90 -3.58 -7.41 -2.22
C ALA A 90 -3.78 -8.94 -2.17
N LEU A 91 -3.60 -9.65 -3.29
CA LEU A 91 -3.75 -11.11 -3.34
C LEU A 91 -2.67 -11.83 -2.53
N THR A 92 -1.44 -11.31 -2.55
CA THR A 92 -0.29 -11.87 -1.85
C THR A 92 0.58 -10.73 -1.30
N LEU A 93 0.97 -10.83 -0.03
CA LEU A 93 1.93 -9.91 0.60
C LEU A 93 3.12 -10.71 1.11
N SER A 94 4.32 -10.24 0.78
CA SER A 94 5.57 -10.83 1.29
C SER A 94 5.77 -10.50 2.76
N PHE A 95 6.32 -11.44 3.53
CA PHE A 95 6.82 -11.20 4.88
C PHE A 95 8.34 -11.45 4.91
N GLN A 96 9.07 -10.65 5.68
CA GLN A 96 10.49 -10.86 5.95
C GLN A 96 10.65 -11.10 7.45
N ILE A 97 11.16 -12.27 7.83
CA ILE A 97 11.44 -12.61 9.23
C ILE A 97 12.95 -12.50 9.44
N PRO A 98 13.45 -11.55 10.25
CA PRO A 98 14.86 -11.53 10.62
C PRO A 98 15.15 -12.71 11.55
N LEU A 99 15.85 -13.73 11.04
CA LEU A 99 16.41 -14.80 11.86
C LEU A 99 17.59 -14.24 12.65
N MET A 100 17.35 -13.78 13.88
CA MET A 100 18.44 -13.58 14.83
C MET A 100 18.90 -14.95 15.33
N LEU A 101 20.00 -15.45 14.75
CA LEU A 101 20.77 -16.55 15.34
C LEU A 101 21.44 -16.00 16.61
N SER A 102 20.81 -16.21 17.77
CA SER A 102 21.46 -15.97 19.06
C SER A 102 22.53 -17.04 19.28
N TYR A 103 23.79 -16.73 19.02
CA TYR A 103 24.91 -17.53 19.51
C TYR A 103 25.06 -17.28 21.01
N SER A 104 24.55 -18.20 21.84
CA SER A 104 24.89 -18.24 23.27
C SER A 104 26.24 -18.91 23.42
N MET A 105 27.30 -18.11 23.49
CA MET A 105 28.65 -18.58 23.80
C MET A 105 28.72 -18.85 25.32
N TYR A 106 28.60 -20.12 25.73
CA TYR A 106 28.92 -20.52 27.11
C TYR A 106 30.43 -20.42 27.30
N VAL A 107 30.89 -19.39 28.00
CA VAL A 107 32.24 -19.36 28.58
C VAL A 107 32.18 -20.12 29.90
N PHE A 108 32.72 -21.34 29.92
CA PHE A 108 33.06 -22.00 31.17
C PHE A 108 34.37 -21.37 31.68
N ILE A 109 34.31 -20.75 32.87
CA ILE A 109 35.48 -20.36 33.66
C ILE A 109 35.76 -21.49 34.64
#